data_AF-A0A7Z9DZ66-F1
#
_entry.id   AF-A0A7Z9DZ66-F1
#
_cell.length_a   1.000
_cell.length_b   1.000
_cell.length_c   1.000
_cell.angle_alpha   90.00
_cell.angle_beta   90.00
_cell.angle_gamma   90.00
#
_symmetry.space_group_name_H-M   'P 1'
#
loop_
_entity.id
_entity.type
_entity.pdbx_description
1 polymer ?
#
loop_
_entity_poly.entity_id
_entity_poly.type
_entity_poly.pdbx_seq_one_letter_code
_entity_poly.pdbx_strand_id
1 'polypeptide(L)' 'MITCCLFAPYGPKENPVEAIWLQVKNFIRRFYYRCRSFSIAKKLFQLFFKFNLFNPPNLEKYDAFVQLI' A
#
# COMPACT_ATOMS: atom_id res chain seq x y z
N MET A 1 -7.22 23.45 0.43
CA MET A 1 -8.21 22.83 -0.47
C MET A 1 -7.77 21.40 -0.70
N ILE A 2 -8.62 20.41 -0.42
CA ILE A 2 -8.30 18.99 -0.64
C ILE A 2 -9.00 18.58 -1.94
N THR A 3 -8.23 18.17 -2.94
CA THR A 3 -8.77 17.75 -4.24
C THR A 3 -8.92 16.23 -4.26
N CYS A 4 -10.16 15.75 -4.39
CA CYS A 4 -10.43 14.31 -4.51
C CYS A 4 -10.33 13.88 -5.98
N CYS A 5 -9.56 12.84 -6.27
CA CYS A 5 -9.51 12.22 -7.59
C CYS A 5 -10.55 11.10 -7.69
N LEU A 6 -11.36 11.10 -8.75
CA LEU A 6 -12.28 10.01 -9.05
C LEU A 6 -11.54 8.93 -9.84
N PHE A 7 -11.52 7.70 -9.33
CA PHE A 7 -10.97 6.54 -10.04
C PHE A 7 -12.04 5.83 -10.86
N ALA A 8 -11.62 5.13 -11.92
CA ALA A 8 -12.53 4.32 -12.72
C ALA A 8 -13.14 3.18 -11.88
N PRO A 9 -14.42 2.84 -12.12
CA PRO A 9 -15.03 1.69 -11.47
C PRO A 9 -14.30 0.40 -11.87
N TYR A 10 -14.07 -0.50 -10.91
CA TYR A 10 -13.37 -1.77 -11.09
C TYR A 10 -11.91 -1.66 -11.60
N GLY A 11 -11.25 -0.51 -11.39
CA GLY A 11 -9.86 -0.26 -11.73
C GLY A 11 -8.89 -0.27 -10.53
N PRO A 12 -8.75 -1.36 -9.76
CA PRO A 12 -7.91 -1.38 -8.55
C PRO A 12 -6.42 -1.16 -8.86
N LYS A 13 -6.00 -1.39 -10.12
CA LYS A 13 -4.63 -1.15 -10.60
C LYS A 13 -4.27 0.32 -10.67
N GLU A 14 -5.26 1.19 -10.84
CA GLU A 14 -5.03 2.64 -10.90
C GLU A 14 -4.73 3.15 -9.50
N ASN A 15 -5.48 2.71 -8.48
CA ASN A 15 -5.31 3.20 -7.12
C ASN A 15 -3.93 2.84 -6.52
N PRO A 16 -3.06 3.84 -6.23
CA PRO A 16 -1.73 3.59 -5.68
C PRO A 16 -1.79 2.94 -4.29
N VAL A 17 -2.83 3.23 -3.51
CA VAL A 17 -3.04 2.63 -2.19
C VAL A 17 -3.34 1.14 -2.34
N GLU A 18 -4.16 0.73 -3.30
CA GLU A 18 -4.45 -0.67 -3.57
C GLU A 18 -3.19 -1.44 -4.02
N ALA A 19 -2.33 -0.80 -4.82
CA ALA A 19 -1.06 -1.40 -5.23
C ALA A 19 -0.14 -1.68 -4.03
N ILE A 20 0.02 -0.72 -3.11
CA ILE A 20 0.81 -0.90 -1.88
C ILE A 20 0.14 -1.92 -0.95
N TRP A 21 -1.19 -1.87 -0.84
CA TRP A 21 -1.97 -2.80 -0.03
C TRP A 21 -1.81 -4.24 -0.49
N LEU A 22 -1.78 -4.49 -1.80
CA LEU A 22 -1.52 -5.82 -2.35
C LEU A 22 -0.12 -6.33 -1.97
N GLN A 23 0.90 -5.46 -2.01
CA GLN A 23 2.26 -5.82 -1.60
C GLN A 23 2.34 -6.20 -0.11
N VAL A 24 1.72 -5.39 0.77
CA VAL A 24 1.59 -5.69 2.20
C VAL A 24 0.92 -7.04 2.44
N LYS A 25 -0.20 -7.29 1.77
CA LYS A 25 -0.96 -8.53 1.95
C LYS A 25 -0.11 -9.73 1.56
N ASN A 26 0.59 -9.64 0.42
CA ASN A 26 1.48 -10.69 -0.04
C ASN A 26 2.64 -10.93 0.94
N PHE A 27 3.21 -9.88 1.51
CA PHE A 27 4.25 -9.98 2.53
C PHE A 27 3.73 -10.70 3.78
N ILE A 28 2.63 -10.23 4.38
CA ILE A 28 2.06 -10.85 5.58
C ILE A 28 1.66 -12.30 5.33
N ARG A 29 1.13 -12.61 4.13
CA ARG A 29 0.74 -13.97 3.74
C ARG A 29 1.92 -14.94 3.68
N ARG A 30 3.14 -14.48 3.36
CA ARG A 30 4.35 -15.32 3.45
C ARG A 30 4.67 -15.72 4.89
N PHE A 31 4.29 -14.90 5.87
CA PHE A 31 4.51 -15.15 7.30
C PHE A 31 3.25 -15.63 8.03
N TYR A 32 2.19 -16.05 7.32
CA TYR A 32 0.90 -16.40 7.94
C TYR A 32 1.06 -17.44 9.07
N TYR A 33 1.94 -18.42 8.89
CA TYR A 33 2.22 -19.48 9.87
C TYR A 33 2.80 -18.95 11.20
N ARG A 34 3.43 -17.76 11.18
CA ARG A 34 3.92 -17.04 12.39
C ARG A 34 2.86 -16.10 12.98
N CYS A 35 1.86 -15.70 12.21
CA CYS A 35 0.78 -14.79 12.62
C CYS A 35 -0.30 -15.50 13.46
N ARG A 36 0.05 -16.05 14.63
CA ARG A 36 -0.92 -16.70 15.55
C ARG A 36 -1.84 -15.72 16.28
N SER A 37 -1.57 -14.42 16.19
CA SER A 37 -2.35 -13.35 16.80
C SER A 37 -2.35 -12.14 15.88
N PHE A 38 -3.43 -11.36 15.92
CA PHE A 38 -3.53 -10.08 15.24
C PHE A 38 -2.38 -9.14 15.62
N SER A 39 -1.90 -9.19 16.86
CA SER A 39 -0.76 -8.37 17.32
C SER A 39 0.52 -8.64 16.52
N ILE A 40 0.74 -9.89 16.09
CA ILE A 40 1.91 -10.26 15.27
C ILE A 40 1.73 -9.76 13.84
N ALA A 41 0.53 -9.95 13.27
CA ALA A 41 0.20 -9.41 11.94
C ALA A 41 0.34 -7.88 11.90
N LYS A 42 -0.10 -7.17 12.96
CA LYS A 42 0.07 -5.73 13.12
C LYS A 42 1.54 -5.31 13.17
N LYS A 43 2.38 -6.04 13.93
CA LYS A 43 3.83 -5.77 13.97
C LYS A 43 4.48 -5.96 12.60
N LEU A 44 4.13 -7.01 11.87
CA LEU A 44 4.64 -7.25 10.51
C LEU A 44 4.19 -6.16 9.53
N PHE A 45 2.94 -5.73 9.64
CA PHE A 45 2.42 -4.59 8.88
C PHE A 45 3.24 -3.33 9.15
N GLN A 46 3.44 -2.96 10.42
CA GLN A 46 4.23 -1.78 10.78
C GLN A 46 5.69 -1.90 10.31
N LEU A 47 6.28 -3.10 10.44
CA LEU A 47 7.64 -3.38 10.00
C LEU A 47 7.81 -3.19 8.50
N PHE A 48 6.83 -3.64 7.70
CA PHE A 48 6.84 -3.50 6.26
C PHE A 48 6.97 -2.04 5.81
N PHE A 49 6.21 -1.12 6.43
CA PHE A 49 6.33 0.31 6.14
C PHE A 49 7.56 0.94 6.76
N LYS A 50 7.95 0.54 7.97
CA LYS A 50 9.15 1.07 8.64
C LYS A 50 10.42 0.86 7.83
N PHE A 51 10.54 -0.28 7.14
CA PHE A 51 11.69 -0.59 6.29
C PHE A 51 11.45 -0.30 4.80
N ASN A 52 10.35 0.37 4.47
CA ASN A 52 10.01 0.73 3.09
C ASN A 52 10.08 -0.48 2.13
N LEU A 53 9.60 -1.65 2.57
CA LEU A 53 9.71 -2.93 1.83
C LEU A 53 8.76 -3.02 0.62
N PHE A 54 8.20 -1.89 0.19
CA PHE A 54 7.33 -1.81 -0.98
C PHE A 54 8.06 -1.12 -2.13
N ASN A 55 7.72 -1.53 -3.34
CA ASN A 55 8.04 -0.75 -4.52
C ASN A 55 7.12 0.48 -4.56
N PRO A 56 7.68 1.69 -4.74
CA PRO A 56 6.89 2.90 -4.87
C PRO A 56 5.95 2.75 -6.08
N PRO A 57 4.65 3.05 -5.92
CA PRO A 57 3.74 3.07 -7.06
C PRO A 57 4.16 4.18 -8.03
N ASN A 58 3.77 4.06 -9.30
CA ASN A 58 4.00 5.15 -10.25
C ASN A 58 3.06 6.31 -9.89
N LEU A 59 3.62 7.35 -9.26
CA LEU A 59 2.91 8.55 -8.81
C LEU A 59 2.91 9.67 -9.86
N GLU A 60 3.67 9.54 -10.96
CA GLU A 60 3.80 10.57 -12.00
C GLU A 60 2.47 10.88 -12.70
N LYS A 61 1.54 9.92 -12.67
CA LYS A 61 0.20 10.06 -13.25
C LYS A 61 -0.77 10.87 -12.39
N TYR A 62 -0.36 11.22 -11.17
CA TYR A 62 -1.19 11.91 -10.21
C TYR A 62 -0.65 13.31 -9.96
N ASP A 63 -1.30 14.30 -10.56
CA ASP A 63 -0.97 15.73 -10.41
C ASP A 63 -0.87 16.14 -8.92
N ALA A 64 -1.73 15.56 -8.07
CA ALA A 64 -1.73 15.75 -6.62
C ALA A 64 -0.45 15.28 -5.91
N PHE A 65 0.30 14.34 -6.49
CA PHE A 65 1.56 13.82 -5.94
C PHE A 65 2.80 14.41 -6.63
N VAL A 66 2.65 15.08 -7.78
CA VAL A 66 3.73 15.83 -8.46
C VAL A 66 4.25 16.97 -7.56
N GLN A 67 3.40 17.57 -6.72
CA GLN A 67 3.80 18.59 -5.75
C GLN A 67 4.59 18.05 -4.54
N LEU A 68 4.70 16.73 -4.40
CA LEU A 68 5.34 16.04 -3.28
C LEU A 68 6.75 15.51 -3.63
N ILE A 69 7.15 15.65 -4.89
CA ILE A 69 8.47 15.31 -5.47
C ILE A 69 9.28 16.60 -5.58
#